data_AF-A0A147BDM4-F1
#
_entry.id   AF-A0A147BDM4-F1
#
_cell.length_a   1.000
_cell.length_b   1.000
_cell.length_c   1.000
_cell.angle_alpha   90.00
_cell.angle_beta   90.00
_cell.angle_gamma   90.00
#
_symmetry.space_group_name_H-M   'P 1'
#
loop_
_entity.id
_entity.type
_entity.pdbx_description
1 polymer ?
#
loop_
_entity_poly.entity_id
_entity_poly.type
_entity_poly.pdbx_seq_one_letter_code
_entity_poly.pdbx_strand_id
1 'polypeptide(L)'
;MQSSALLVRATAATVRALSKTTVPSVIISGRASYSVVGRGDCGGMNWSAKLQRLLQHFDITRISFYHENCVPFFIGDQQVGLIRPNDWMHLSQYKEAFHYDIKTNRVVLNPSWKTYDERSAKMESLMQEVRRKKIFKTLLGWRNECYEVSARFGDKPLMKLERSATCLFGIKRCGVHINGYVKRPDGSLSVWLQRRSATKETFPSKIDNMVTGGVCDGYGITECIRKEAQEEASLPENLLNCIRPAGNVSFVYEDERGIFPETVFVFDLELPAEFQPLCSDDEVDEFYLMTVPELKNAVVSEEFKITSCPTVLDFLVRHHFLSPDEEPNYCQLMDTVHMPLHNFYPSAIVPTGDGPHFYNNSSSI
;
A
#
# COMPACT_ATOMS: atom_id res chain seq x y z
N MET A 1 -72.39 -34.52 38.68
CA MET A 1 -73.05 -33.50 37.83
C MET A 1 -72.06 -33.15 36.73
N GLN A 2 -72.06 -33.95 35.65
CA GLN A 2 -72.53 -33.57 34.29
C GLN A 2 -71.71 -32.40 33.72
N SER A 3 -71.01 -32.46 32.59
CA SER A 3 -71.08 -33.33 31.40
C SER A 3 -69.69 -33.29 30.69
N SER A 4 -69.06 -34.41 30.32
CA SER A 4 -69.05 -35.05 28.97
C SER A 4 -68.34 -34.18 27.89
N ALA A 5 -67.34 -34.63 27.11
CA ALA A 5 -67.21 -35.92 26.45
C ALA A 5 -65.77 -36.31 26.04
N LEU A 6 -65.58 -37.63 26.04
CA LEU A 6 -64.58 -38.50 25.39
C LEU A 6 -64.44 -38.23 23.86
N LEU A 7 -63.24 -38.25 23.26
CA LEU A 7 -62.46 -39.40 22.75
C LEU A 7 -62.61 -39.62 21.22
N VAL A 8 -61.47 -39.81 20.54
CA VAL A 8 -61.21 -40.64 19.33
C VAL A 8 -61.43 -40.06 17.91
N ARG A 9 -60.36 -40.24 17.10
CA ARG A 9 -60.27 -40.38 15.62
C ARG A 9 -60.59 -39.11 14.81
N ALA A 10 -59.94 -38.81 13.70
CA ALA A 10 -58.86 -39.46 12.98
C ALA A 10 -58.40 -38.48 11.89
N THR A 11 -57.25 -38.80 11.30
CA THR A 11 -56.91 -38.59 9.87
C THR A 11 -56.68 -37.17 9.36
N ALA A 12 -55.39 -36.92 9.08
CA ALA A 12 -54.92 -36.37 7.81
C ALA A 12 -55.39 -34.96 7.42
N ALA A 13 -55.00 -33.93 8.20
CA ALA A 13 -55.09 -32.55 7.71
C ALA A 13 -54.16 -31.55 8.43
N THR A 14 -52.92 -31.91 8.81
CA THR A 14 -51.93 -30.89 9.27
C THR A 14 -50.48 -31.32 9.06
N VAL A 15 -50.18 -31.92 7.90
CA VAL A 15 -48.80 -32.02 7.34
C VAL A 15 -48.82 -31.46 5.91
N ARG A 16 -49.56 -30.37 5.69
CA ARG A 16 -49.61 -29.70 4.39
C ARG A 16 -50.02 -28.22 4.50
N ALA A 17 -49.26 -27.44 5.24
CA ALA A 17 -49.26 -25.98 5.11
C ALA A 17 -48.01 -25.42 5.79
N LEU A 18 -46.84 -25.60 5.17
CA LEU A 18 -45.68 -24.69 5.24
C LEU A 18 -44.66 -25.04 4.13
N SER A 19 -45.17 -25.56 2.99
CA SER A 19 -44.49 -25.52 1.70
C SER A 19 -45.36 -24.66 0.80
N LYS A 20 -44.77 -23.68 0.12
CA LYS A 20 -45.41 -22.65 -0.72
C LYS A 20 -45.81 -21.37 0.01
N THR A 21 -44.83 -20.67 0.57
CA THR A 21 -44.78 -19.22 0.41
C THR A 21 -43.85 -18.94 -0.75
N THR A 22 -44.47 -18.66 -1.89
CA THR A 22 -43.83 -18.14 -3.10
C THR A 22 -43.03 -16.91 -2.71
N VAL A 23 -41.70 -17.00 -2.80
CA VAL A 23 -40.82 -15.84 -2.72
C VAL A 23 -41.24 -14.92 -3.87
N PRO A 24 -41.67 -13.67 -3.61
CA PRO A 24 -41.87 -12.74 -4.71
C PRO A 24 -40.51 -12.53 -5.36
N SER A 25 -40.39 -12.97 -6.61
CA SER A 25 -39.33 -12.59 -7.53
C SER A 25 -39.40 -11.07 -7.72
N VAL A 26 -38.71 -10.33 -6.85
CA VAL A 26 -38.35 -8.96 -7.14
C VAL A 26 -37.28 -9.03 -8.22
N ILE A 27 -37.73 -8.88 -9.46
CA ILE A 27 -36.86 -8.51 -10.57
C ILE A 27 -36.29 -7.15 -10.19
N ILE A 28 -35.08 -7.14 -9.63
CA ILE A 28 -34.28 -5.93 -9.54
C ILE A 28 -33.75 -5.69 -10.95
N SER A 29 -34.60 -5.15 -11.82
CA SER A 29 -34.16 -4.40 -13.00
C SER A 29 -33.70 -3.02 -12.52
N GLY A 30 -32.68 -3.01 -11.67
CA GLY A 30 -31.94 -1.83 -11.33
C GLY A 30 -30.65 -1.90 -12.11
N ARG A 31 -30.60 -1.23 -13.26
CA ARG A 31 -29.31 -0.72 -13.75
C ARG A 31 -28.75 0.07 -12.58
N ALA A 32 -27.76 -0.47 -11.88
CA ALA A 32 -26.84 0.36 -11.13
C ALA A 32 -26.22 1.28 -12.18
N SER A 33 -26.81 2.46 -12.34
CA SER A 33 -26.16 3.58 -12.98
C SER A 33 -24.95 3.87 -12.11
N TYR A 34 -23.83 3.25 -12.46
CA TYR A 34 -22.55 3.84 -12.19
C TYR A 34 -22.66 5.23 -12.81
N SER A 35 -22.75 6.25 -11.96
CA SER A 35 -22.25 7.55 -12.34
C SER A 35 -20.77 7.32 -12.64
N VAL A 36 -20.49 7.04 -13.91
CA VAL A 36 -19.24 7.46 -14.53
C VAL A 36 -19.18 8.94 -14.20
N VAL A 37 -18.47 9.30 -13.13
CA VAL A 37 -17.96 10.64 -12.97
C VAL A 37 -17.32 10.92 -14.32
N GLY A 38 -17.90 11.89 -15.02
CA GLY A 38 -17.67 12.06 -16.44
C GLY A 38 -16.19 11.98 -16.75
N ARG A 39 -15.86 11.41 -17.91
CA ARG A 39 -14.63 11.75 -18.62
C ARG A 39 -14.69 13.24 -18.91
N GLY A 40 -14.42 14.04 -17.88
CA GLY A 40 -14.12 15.45 -17.99
C GLY A 40 -12.74 15.48 -18.57
N ASP A 41 -12.68 15.77 -19.86
CA ASP A 41 -11.48 16.22 -20.53
C ASP A 41 -10.73 17.21 -19.61
N CYS A 42 -9.57 16.80 -19.11
CA CYS A 42 -8.76 17.56 -18.14
C CYS A 42 -8.04 18.76 -18.78
N GLY A 43 -8.39 19.12 -20.01
CA GLY A 43 -7.71 20.12 -20.81
C GLY A 43 -7.72 21.55 -20.24
N GLY A 44 -8.52 21.83 -19.19
CA GLY A 44 -8.71 23.19 -18.65
C GLY A 44 -8.26 23.44 -17.20
N MET A 45 -7.85 22.43 -16.43
CA MET A 45 -7.40 22.65 -15.05
C MET A 45 -5.97 23.20 -15.02
N ASN A 46 -5.74 24.23 -14.22
CA ASN A 46 -4.38 24.71 -13.93
C ASN A 46 -3.60 23.65 -13.12
N TRP A 47 -2.28 23.80 -13.08
CA TRP A 47 -1.39 22.79 -12.47
C TRP A 47 -1.70 22.56 -10.98
N SER A 48 -1.89 23.62 -10.20
CA SER A 48 -2.17 23.52 -8.77
C SER A 48 -3.48 22.77 -8.48
N ALA A 49 -4.52 22.94 -9.30
CA ALA A 49 -5.76 22.16 -9.17
C ALA A 49 -5.53 20.66 -9.46
N LYS A 50 -4.66 20.32 -10.42
CA LYS A 50 -4.28 18.93 -10.70
C LYS A 50 -3.45 18.34 -9.55
N LEU A 51 -2.51 19.11 -9.00
CA LEU A 51 -1.76 18.72 -7.80
C LEU A 51 -2.70 18.45 -6.64
N GLN A 52 -3.63 19.36 -6.33
CA GLN A 52 -4.58 19.16 -5.24
C GLN A 52 -5.38 17.86 -5.41
N ARG A 53 -5.86 17.58 -6.63
CA ARG A 53 -6.58 16.33 -6.93
C ARG A 53 -5.69 15.10 -6.76
N LEU A 54 -4.41 15.18 -7.15
CA LEU A 54 -3.45 14.11 -6.92
C LEU A 54 -3.25 13.85 -5.41
N LEU A 55 -3.06 14.90 -4.61
CA LEU A 55 -2.85 14.80 -3.16
C LEU A 55 -4.06 14.16 -2.44
N GLN A 56 -5.28 14.38 -2.94
CA GLN A 56 -6.49 13.74 -2.40
C GLN A 56 -6.49 12.21 -2.46
N HIS A 57 -5.64 11.58 -3.28
CA HIS A 57 -5.48 10.12 -3.31
C HIS A 57 -4.67 9.57 -2.12
N PHE A 58 -4.00 10.45 -1.37
CA PHE A 58 -3.18 10.12 -0.20
C PHE A 58 -3.77 10.70 1.10
N ASP A 59 -4.90 11.41 1.00
CA ASP A 59 -5.56 12.04 2.12
C ASP A 59 -6.22 10.98 3.03
N ILE A 60 -5.58 10.74 4.17
CA ILE A 60 -6.03 9.80 5.18
C ILE A 60 -7.39 10.13 5.78
N THR A 61 -7.88 11.37 5.69
CA THR A 61 -9.21 11.77 6.17
C THR A 61 -10.32 11.33 5.21
N ARG A 62 -9.99 11.01 3.95
CA ARG A 62 -10.90 10.28 3.05
C ARG A 62 -10.81 8.78 3.28
N ILE A 63 -9.61 8.30 3.64
CA ILE A 63 -9.41 6.93 4.15
C ILE A 63 -10.07 6.79 5.54
N SER A 64 -10.40 7.87 6.25
CA SER A 64 -10.91 7.82 7.63
C SER A 64 -12.31 7.27 7.78
N PHE A 65 -13.15 7.35 6.74
CA PHE A 65 -14.45 6.67 6.76
C PHE A 65 -14.28 5.14 6.85
N TYR A 66 -13.16 4.62 6.35
CA TYR A 66 -12.74 3.24 6.54
C TYR A 66 -11.82 3.06 7.74
N HIS A 67 -10.94 4.00 8.11
CA HIS A 67 -10.07 3.84 9.29
C HIS A 67 -10.81 3.78 10.62
N GLU A 68 -11.89 4.55 10.81
CA GLU A 68 -12.68 4.47 12.06
C GLU A 68 -13.27 3.06 12.27
N ASN A 69 -13.50 2.34 11.17
CA ASN A 69 -14.03 0.99 11.18
C ASN A 69 -12.96 -0.08 10.91
N CYS A 70 -11.75 0.31 10.52
CA CYS A 70 -10.64 -0.62 10.32
C CYS A 70 -10.30 -1.24 11.67
N VAL A 71 -10.05 -2.53 11.65
CA VAL A 71 -9.66 -3.25 12.85
C VAL A 71 -8.13 -3.29 12.91
N PRO A 72 -7.50 -2.75 13.97
CA PRO A 72 -6.07 -2.90 14.21
C PRO A 72 -5.63 -4.36 14.16
N PHE A 73 -4.54 -4.63 13.43
CA PHE A 73 -3.93 -5.94 13.35
C PHE A 73 -2.65 -6.00 14.18
N PHE A 74 -2.63 -6.95 15.12
CA PHE A 74 -1.57 -7.13 16.10
C PHE A 74 -0.88 -8.47 15.94
N ILE A 75 0.42 -8.47 16.22
CA ILE A 75 1.20 -9.69 16.49
C ILE A 75 1.78 -9.52 17.89
N GLY A 76 1.28 -10.30 18.85
CA GLY A 76 1.56 -10.06 20.26
C GLY A 76 0.96 -8.74 20.72
N ASP A 77 1.80 -7.87 21.29
CA ASP A 77 1.46 -6.53 21.76
C ASP A 77 1.73 -5.42 20.73
N GLN A 78 2.30 -5.78 19.58
CA GLN A 78 2.70 -4.82 18.55
C GLN A 78 1.64 -4.70 17.46
N GLN A 79 1.12 -3.49 17.23
CA GLN A 79 0.31 -3.19 16.06
C GLN A 79 1.20 -3.14 14.82
N VAL A 80 0.91 -4.00 13.86
CA VAL A 80 1.67 -4.11 12.60
C VAL A 80 0.85 -3.70 11.38
N GLY A 81 -0.45 -3.43 11.57
CA GLY A 81 -1.36 -3.27 10.45
C GLY A 81 -2.75 -2.76 10.80
N LEU A 82 -3.58 -2.67 9.76
CA LEU A 82 -4.99 -2.30 9.78
C LEU A 82 -5.73 -3.14 8.75
N ILE A 83 -6.84 -3.77 9.15
CA ILE A 83 -7.68 -4.58 8.27
C ILE A 83 -8.98 -3.84 8.00
N ARG A 84 -9.35 -3.68 6.73
CA ARG A 84 -10.62 -3.04 6.37
C ARG A 84 -11.81 -3.90 6.79
N PRO A 85 -12.97 -3.30 7.12
CA PRO A 85 -14.17 -4.06 7.46
C PRO A 85 -14.53 -5.13 6.42
N ASN A 86 -14.45 -4.78 5.13
CA ASN A 86 -14.77 -5.69 4.04
C ASN A 86 -13.80 -6.87 3.95
N ASP A 87 -12.51 -6.63 4.16
CA ASP A 87 -11.51 -7.70 4.18
C ASP A 87 -11.69 -8.57 5.43
N TRP A 88 -12.01 -7.96 6.58
CA TRP A 88 -12.27 -8.67 7.82
C TRP A 88 -13.48 -9.60 7.76
N MET A 89 -14.56 -9.20 7.06
CA MET A 89 -15.72 -10.10 6.84
C MET A 89 -15.30 -11.45 6.24
N HIS A 90 -14.32 -11.45 5.35
CA HIS A 90 -13.78 -12.67 4.75
C HIS A 90 -12.70 -13.34 5.60
N LEU A 91 -11.86 -12.58 6.31
CA LEU A 91 -10.76 -13.13 7.11
C LEU A 91 -11.22 -13.69 8.47
N SER A 92 -12.32 -13.19 9.03
CA SER A 92 -12.85 -13.57 10.35
C SER A 92 -13.24 -15.05 10.48
N GLN A 93 -13.46 -15.74 9.35
CA GLN A 93 -13.75 -17.18 9.35
C GLN A 93 -12.53 -18.04 9.73
N TYR A 94 -11.31 -17.53 9.56
CA TYR A 94 -10.06 -18.26 9.85
C TYR A 94 -9.67 -18.12 11.31
N LYS A 95 -10.52 -18.68 12.20
CA LYS A 95 -10.40 -18.57 13.66
C LYS A 95 -9.12 -19.16 14.23
N GLU A 96 -8.50 -20.11 13.53
CA GLU A 96 -7.19 -20.68 13.90
C GLU A 96 -6.04 -19.69 13.71
N ALA A 97 -6.20 -18.68 12.87
CA ALA A 97 -5.16 -17.70 12.57
C ALA A 97 -5.42 -16.35 13.25
N PHE A 98 -6.68 -15.92 13.29
CA PHE A 98 -7.05 -14.58 13.73
C PHE A 98 -8.01 -14.63 14.92
N HIS A 99 -7.62 -14.02 16.02
CA HIS A 99 -8.44 -13.87 17.22
C HIS A 99 -8.90 -12.42 17.34
N TYR A 100 -10.21 -12.19 17.29
CA TYR A 100 -10.78 -10.87 17.51
C TYR A 100 -11.06 -10.64 18.99
N ASP A 101 -10.41 -9.63 19.57
CA ASP A 101 -10.65 -9.17 20.92
C ASP A 101 -11.71 -8.07 20.92
N ILE A 102 -12.94 -8.44 21.31
CA ILE A 102 -14.09 -7.55 21.37
C ILE A 102 -13.85 -6.39 22.35
N LYS A 103 -13.09 -6.60 23.43
CA LYS A 103 -12.89 -5.58 24.47
C LYS A 103 -11.99 -4.44 23.99
N THR A 104 -10.98 -4.78 23.19
CA THR A 104 -9.99 -3.82 22.68
C THR A 104 -10.18 -3.49 21.21
N ASN A 105 -11.21 -4.06 20.56
CA ASN A 105 -11.53 -3.89 19.14
C ASN A 105 -10.32 -4.12 18.23
N ARG A 106 -9.63 -5.26 18.39
CA ARG A 106 -8.43 -5.59 17.60
C ARG A 106 -8.42 -7.05 17.16
N VAL A 107 -7.74 -7.31 16.04
CA VAL A 107 -7.40 -8.66 15.58
C VAL A 107 -5.97 -8.97 16.00
N VAL A 108 -5.78 -10.10 16.67
CA VAL A 108 -4.47 -10.60 17.06
C VAL A 108 -4.18 -11.87 16.27
N LEU A 109 -2.99 -11.95 15.66
CA LEU A 109 -2.47 -13.19 15.09
C LEU A 109 -2.35 -14.26 16.18
N ASN A 110 -2.62 -15.52 15.85
CA ASN A 110 -2.66 -16.62 16.82
C ASN A 110 -1.42 -16.61 17.76
N PRO A 111 -1.59 -16.38 19.07
CA PRO A 111 -0.49 -16.24 20.02
C PRO A 111 0.27 -17.54 20.26
N SER A 112 -0.26 -18.69 19.81
CA SER A 112 0.47 -19.96 19.84
C SER A 112 1.57 -20.05 18.77
N TRP A 113 1.56 -19.19 17.75
CA TRP A 113 2.62 -19.11 16.74
C TRP A 113 3.73 -18.21 17.27
N LYS A 114 4.78 -18.82 17.84
CA LYS A 114 5.74 -18.13 18.71
C LYS A 114 6.92 -17.55 17.95
N THR A 115 7.32 -18.18 16.86
CA THR A 115 8.55 -17.83 16.14
C THR A 115 8.25 -17.10 14.83
N TYR A 116 9.25 -16.37 14.34
CA TYR A 116 9.21 -15.71 13.04
C TYR A 116 8.88 -16.71 11.92
N ASP A 117 9.62 -17.82 11.87
CA ASP A 117 9.46 -18.83 10.81
C ASP A 117 8.09 -19.51 10.87
N GLU A 118 7.61 -19.84 12.08
CA GLU A 118 6.31 -20.45 12.28
C GLU A 118 5.17 -19.53 11.80
N ARG A 119 5.20 -18.25 12.20
CA ARG A 119 4.19 -17.27 11.75
C ARG A 119 4.21 -17.12 10.24
N SER A 120 5.41 -17.00 9.66
CA SER A 120 5.60 -16.81 8.22
C SER A 120 5.04 -18.00 7.43
N ALA A 121 5.41 -19.23 7.81
CA ALA A 121 4.95 -20.44 7.13
C ALA A 121 3.43 -20.65 7.26
N LYS A 122 2.86 -20.38 8.45
CA LYS A 122 1.42 -20.50 8.68
C LYS A 122 0.62 -19.45 7.91
N MET A 123 1.10 -18.20 7.89
CA MET A 123 0.49 -17.13 7.11
C MET A 123 0.59 -17.37 5.61
N GLU A 124 1.73 -17.85 5.10
CA GLU A 124 1.87 -18.23 3.69
C GLU A 124 0.86 -19.32 3.30
N SER A 125 0.80 -20.41 4.08
CA SER A 125 -0.15 -21.50 3.83
C SER A 125 -1.60 -21.00 3.83
N LEU A 126 -1.95 -20.12 4.76
CA LEU A 126 -3.28 -19.51 4.84
C LEU A 126 -3.56 -18.62 3.63
N MET A 127 -2.63 -17.73 3.26
CA MET A 127 -2.82 -16.83 2.12
C MET A 127 -2.92 -17.60 0.80
N GLN A 128 -2.20 -18.72 0.64
CA GLN A 128 -2.37 -19.62 -0.51
C GLN A 128 -3.75 -20.30 -0.52
N GLU A 129 -4.29 -20.70 0.64
CA GLU A 129 -5.67 -21.17 0.73
C GLU A 129 -6.67 -20.09 0.30
N VAL A 130 -6.52 -18.89 0.83
CA VAL A 130 -7.40 -17.75 0.52
C VAL A 130 -7.29 -17.37 -0.97
N ARG A 131 -6.07 -17.38 -1.53
CA ARG A 131 -5.81 -17.13 -2.95
C ARG A 131 -6.58 -18.08 -3.86
N ARG A 132 -6.64 -19.38 -3.52
CA ARG A 132 -7.40 -20.38 -4.29
C ARG A 132 -8.90 -20.11 -4.32
N LYS A 133 -9.45 -19.44 -3.30
CA LYS A 133 -10.85 -19.02 -3.27
C LYS A 133 -11.15 -17.81 -4.17
N LYS A 134 -10.11 -17.12 -4.68
CA LYS A 134 -10.19 -15.97 -5.61
C LYS A 134 -11.11 -14.85 -5.12
N ILE A 135 -11.24 -14.70 -3.81
CA ILE A 135 -12.07 -13.66 -3.18
C ILE A 135 -11.36 -12.30 -3.16
N PHE A 136 -10.03 -12.30 -3.02
CA PHE A 136 -9.22 -11.09 -3.01
C PHE A 136 -8.46 -10.97 -4.33
N LYS A 137 -8.74 -9.91 -5.09
CA LYS A 137 -8.03 -9.60 -6.34
C LYS A 137 -6.52 -9.47 -6.13
N THR A 138 -6.09 -8.90 -5.00
CA THR A 138 -4.66 -8.69 -4.71
C THR A 138 -3.86 -9.99 -4.74
N LEU A 139 -4.39 -11.08 -4.16
CA LEU A 139 -3.69 -12.37 -4.06
C LEU A 139 -3.50 -13.07 -5.42
N LEU A 140 -4.14 -12.61 -6.49
CA LEU A 140 -3.86 -13.11 -7.83
C LEU A 140 -2.47 -12.68 -8.32
N GLY A 141 -1.97 -11.52 -7.87
CA GLY A 141 -0.64 -10.98 -8.19
C GLY A 141 0.46 -11.50 -7.27
N TRP A 142 0.41 -12.79 -6.93
CA TRP A 142 1.41 -13.47 -6.09
C TRP A 142 2.75 -13.57 -6.80
N ARG A 143 3.83 -13.10 -6.17
CA ARG A 143 5.16 -13.01 -6.82
C ARG A 143 6.23 -13.94 -6.26
N ASN A 144 5.93 -14.66 -5.17
CA ASN A 144 6.96 -15.34 -4.36
C ASN A 144 8.01 -14.37 -3.80
N GLU A 145 7.61 -13.11 -3.61
CA GLU A 145 8.38 -12.07 -2.93
C GLU A 145 7.69 -11.77 -1.61
N CYS A 146 8.43 -11.80 -0.51
CA CYS A 146 7.89 -11.46 0.80
C CYS A 146 8.49 -10.16 1.31
N TYR A 147 7.70 -9.44 2.10
CA TYR A 147 8.15 -8.27 2.85
C TYR A 147 8.19 -8.60 4.34
N GLU A 148 9.15 -7.99 5.03
CA GLU A 148 9.22 -8.06 6.49
C GLU A 148 8.04 -7.34 7.14
N VAL A 149 7.48 -7.95 8.19
CA VAL A 149 6.40 -7.38 8.99
C VAL A 149 6.94 -6.93 10.33
N SER A 150 6.99 -5.62 10.54
CA SER A 150 7.38 -4.98 11.81
C SER A 150 6.46 -3.81 12.15
N ALA A 151 6.44 -3.40 13.41
CA ALA A 151 5.63 -2.26 13.85
C ALA A 151 6.21 -0.93 13.33
N ARG A 152 7.54 -0.80 13.35
CA ARG A 152 8.30 0.35 12.86
C ARG A 152 9.49 -0.11 12.03
N PHE A 153 9.99 0.78 11.19
CA PHE A 153 11.24 0.53 10.46
C PHE A 153 12.40 0.37 11.46
N GLY A 154 13.25 -0.63 11.22
CA GLY A 154 14.37 -0.97 12.10
C GLY A 154 14.01 -1.82 13.34
N ASP A 155 12.73 -1.97 13.67
CA ASP A 155 12.31 -2.96 14.67
C ASP A 155 12.60 -4.38 14.14
N LYS A 156 12.86 -5.32 15.07
CA LYS A 156 13.02 -6.74 14.72
C LYS A 156 11.75 -7.25 14.01
N PRO A 157 11.85 -7.82 12.80
CA PRO A 157 10.70 -8.39 12.11
C PRO A 157 10.04 -9.51 12.91
N LEU A 158 8.70 -9.56 12.85
CA LEU A 158 7.88 -10.52 13.60
C LEU A 158 7.47 -11.74 12.76
N MET A 159 7.40 -11.56 11.44
CA MET A 159 7.17 -12.55 10.39
C MET A 159 7.48 -11.90 9.04
N LYS A 160 7.51 -12.68 7.97
CA LYS A 160 7.36 -12.19 6.61
C LYS A 160 6.00 -12.54 6.02
N LEU A 161 5.57 -11.74 5.07
CA LEU A 161 4.30 -11.91 4.38
C LEU A 161 4.48 -11.64 2.90
N GLU A 162 3.83 -12.44 2.06
CA GLU A 162 3.88 -12.26 0.62
C GLU A 162 3.38 -10.86 0.22
N ARG A 163 4.11 -10.22 -0.71
CA ARG A 163 3.94 -8.83 -1.14
C ARG A 163 2.50 -8.48 -1.50
N SER A 164 1.82 -9.31 -2.27
CA SER A 164 0.42 -9.11 -2.67
C SER A 164 -0.57 -9.22 -1.50
N ALA A 165 -0.24 -9.97 -0.45
CA ALA A 165 -1.08 -10.10 0.75
C ALA A 165 -0.93 -8.94 1.74
N THR A 166 0.19 -8.20 1.72
CA THR A 166 0.48 -7.12 2.69
C THR A 166 -0.64 -6.08 2.83
N CYS A 167 -1.30 -5.73 1.73
CA CYS A 167 -2.32 -4.69 1.72
C CYS A 167 -3.66 -5.11 2.33
N LEU A 168 -3.94 -6.42 2.44
CA LEU A 168 -5.12 -6.92 3.15
C LEU A 168 -5.03 -6.65 4.66
N PHE A 169 -3.80 -6.54 5.16
CA PHE A 169 -3.50 -6.30 6.56
C PHE A 169 -2.95 -4.89 6.80
N GLY A 170 -2.91 -4.03 5.77
CA GLY A 170 -2.38 -2.68 5.87
C GLY A 170 -0.99 -2.64 6.49
N ILE A 171 -0.13 -3.60 6.14
CA ILE A 171 1.25 -3.70 6.66
C ILE A 171 2.08 -2.56 6.06
N LYS A 172 2.91 -1.90 6.89
CA LYS A 172 3.89 -0.92 6.43
C LYS A 172 4.90 -1.57 5.49
N ARG A 173 5.14 -0.93 4.35
CA ARG A 173 6.07 -1.43 3.32
C ARG A 173 7.20 -0.44 3.12
N CYS A 174 8.36 -0.95 2.73
CA CYS A 174 9.49 -0.14 2.33
C CYS A 174 9.73 -0.31 0.83
N GLY A 175 10.01 0.81 0.15
CA GLY A 175 10.45 0.85 -1.24
C GLY A 175 11.70 1.70 -1.39
N VAL A 176 12.34 1.62 -2.55
CA VAL A 176 13.52 2.42 -2.91
C VAL A 176 13.34 3.00 -4.30
N HIS A 177 13.65 4.27 -4.47
CA HIS A 177 13.51 4.97 -5.74
C HIS A 177 14.77 5.78 -6.07
N ILE A 178 15.17 5.82 -7.34
CA ILE A 178 16.20 6.77 -7.82
C ILE A 178 15.55 7.84 -8.70
N ASN A 179 15.79 9.11 -8.36
CA ASN A 179 15.68 10.23 -9.28
C ASN A 179 17.01 10.38 -10.02
N GLY A 180 17.10 9.78 -11.21
CA GLY A 180 18.24 9.95 -12.09
C GLY A 180 18.10 11.22 -12.91
N TYR A 181 19.05 12.14 -12.83
CA TYR A 181 18.95 13.42 -13.52
C TYR A 181 20.25 13.80 -14.21
N VAL A 182 20.14 14.58 -15.28
CA VAL A 182 21.26 15.15 -16.02
C VAL A 182 21.22 16.66 -15.84
N LYS A 183 22.33 17.23 -15.39
CA LYS A 183 22.53 18.67 -15.32
C LYS A 183 23.38 19.13 -16.50
N ARG A 184 22.84 20.03 -17.33
CA ARG A 184 23.56 20.59 -18.48
C ARG A 184 24.44 21.79 -18.07
N PRO A 185 25.45 22.16 -18.88
CA PRO A 185 26.32 23.31 -18.58
C PRO A 185 25.60 24.65 -18.44
N ASP A 186 24.42 24.81 -19.05
CA ASP A 186 23.56 26.00 -18.93
C ASP A 186 22.77 26.03 -17.61
N GLY A 187 22.92 25.01 -16.76
CA GLY A 187 22.21 24.85 -15.50
C GLY A 187 20.85 24.18 -15.63
N SER A 188 20.38 23.87 -16.85
CA SER A 188 19.12 23.16 -17.05
C SER A 188 19.21 21.71 -16.57
N LEU A 189 18.10 21.21 -16.04
CA LEU A 189 17.99 19.86 -15.50
C LEU A 189 16.96 19.06 -16.31
N SER A 190 17.32 17.82 -16.61
CA SER A 190 16.41 16.82 -17.15
C SER A 190 16.43 15.56 -16.28
N VAL A 191 15.31 14.87 -16.17
CA VAL A 191 15.14 13.69 -15.31
C VAL A 191 14.81 12.48 -16.18
N TRP A 192 15.53 11.39 -15.94
CA TRP A 192 15.23 10.09 -16.53
C TRP A 192 14.00 9.49 -15.84
N LEU A 193 13.07 9.02 -16.64
CA LEU A 193 11.88 8.28 -16.23
C LEU A 193 11.80 6.99 -17.04
N GLN A 194 11.06 6.02 -16.53
CA GLN A 194 10.82 4.76 -17.22
C GLN A 194 9.34 4.59 -17.58
N ARG A 195 9.06 3.84 -18.64
CA ARG A 195 7.74 3.25 -18.89
C ARG A 195 7.74 1.83 -18.34
N ARG A 196 6.85 1.58 -17.40
CA ARG A 196 6.65 0.25 -16.82
C ARG A 196 6.17 -0.71 -17.89
N SER A 197 6.67 -1.94 -17.86
CA SER A 197 6.22 -3.00 -18.76
C SER A 197 4.71 -3.19 -18.75
N ALA A 198 4.14 -3.44 -19.93
CA ALA A 198 2.72 -3.74 -20.09
C ALA A 198 2.28 -5.02 -19.34
N THR A 199 3.22 -5.90 -18.97
CA THR A 199 2.94 -7.16 -18.24
C THR A 199 2.95 -7.00 -16.72
N LYS A 200 3.39 -5.85 -16.19
CA LYS A 200 3.39 -5.58 -14.74
C LYS A 200 1.99 -5.76 -14.16
N GLU A 201 1.88 -6.45 -13.03
CA GLU A 201 0.56 -6.73 -12.42
C GLU A 201 -0.07 -5.47 -11.80
N THR A 202 0.73 -4.42 -11.59
CA THR A 202 0.28 -3.14 -11.06
C THR A 202 0.78 -1.98 -11.90
N PHE A 203 -0.13 -1.07 -12.24
CA PHE A 203 0.16 0.12 -13.03
C PHE A 203 0.92 -0.18 -14.34
N PRO A 204 0.44 -1.12 -15.19
CA PRO A 204 1.10 -1.45 -16.45
C PRO A 204 1.16 -0.22 -17.38
N SER A 205 2.24 -0.09 -18.14
CA SER A 205 2.47 0.97 -19.13
C SER A 205 2.52 2.41 -18.61
N LYS A 206 2.42 2.62 -17.28
CA LYS A 206 2.52 3.93 -16.64
C LYS A 206 3.96 4.43 -16.60
N ILE A 207 4.12 5.74 -16.59
CA ILE A 207 5.40 6.40 -16.37
C ILE A 207 5.76 6.27 -14.88
N ASP A 208 7.04 6.03 -14.60
CA ASP A 208 7.57 5.80 -13.27
C ASP A 208 8.94 6.49 -13.11
N ASN A 209 9.47 6.55 -11.89
CA ASN A 209 10.85 7.04 -11.67
C ASN A 209 11.85 6.15 -12.41
N MET A 210 13.06 6.67 -12.66
CA MET A 210 14.11 5.93 -13.38
C MET A 210 14.35 4.51 -12.84
N VAL A 211 14.40 4.35 -11.52
CA VAL A 211 14.53 3.05 -10.87
C VAL A 211 13.57 3.00 -9.69
N THR A 212 12.81 1.92 -9.55
CA THR A 212 11.86 1.69 -8.45
C THR A 212 11.89 0.25 -7.97
N GLY A 213 12.00 0.04 -6.66
CA GLY A 213 12.08 -1.29 -6.09
C GLY A 213 11.29 -1.46 -4.80
N GLY A 214 10.82 -2.68 -4.58
CA GLY A 214 10.24 -3.10 -3.31
C GLY A 214 11.29 -3.75 -2.42
N VAL A 215 11.38 -3.35 -1.15
CA VAL A 215 12.37 -3.96 -0.24
C VAL A 215 11.86 -5.31 0.25
N CYS A 216 12.39 -6.38 -0.35
CA CYS A 216 12.07 -7.75 0.01
C CYS A 216 12.73 -8.19 1.33
N ASP A 217 12.22 -9.28 1.92
CA ASP A 217 12.81 -9.90 3.10
C ASP A 217 14.28 -10.27 2.88
N GLY A 218 15.11 -10.07 3.91
CA GLY A 218 16.54 -10.32 3.85
C GLY A 218 17.41 -9.25 3.16
N TYR A 219 16.82 -8.25 2.48
CA TYR A 219 17.58 -7.20 1.79
C TYR A 219 17.72 -5.93 2.64
N GLY A 220 18.92 -5.34 2.62
CA GLY A 220 19.12 -3.96 3.10
C GLY A 220 18.64 -2.91 2.08
N ILE A 221 18.34 -1.68 2.53
CA ILE A 221 17.91 -0.58 1.64
C ILE A 221 18.94 -0.32 0.52
N THR A 222 20.23 -0.21 0.87
CA THR A 222 21.31 0.04 -0.09
C THR A 222 21.54 -1.14 -1.02
N GLU A 223 21.40 -2.37 -0.53
CA GLU A 223 21.53 -3.58 -1.34
C GLU A 223 20.39 -3.66 -2.37
N CYS A 224 19.15 -3.43 -1.91
CA CYS A 224 17.96 -3.39 -2.75
C CYS A 224 18.11 -2.34 -3.86
N ILE A 225 18.41 -1.08 -3.55
CA ILE A 225 18.47 -0.05 -4.60
C ILE A 225 19.59 -0.32 -5.63
N ARG A 226 20.70 -0.93 -5.21
CA ARG A 226 21.79 -1.29 -6.13
C ARG A 226 21.40 -2.43 -7.07
N LYS A 227 20.69 -3.44 -6.56
CA LYS A 227 20.14 -4.54 -7.37
C LYS A 227 19.16 -3.98 -8.41
N GLU A 228 18.17 -3.21 -7.97
CA GLU A 228 17.13 -2.65 -8.84
C GLU A 228 17.72 -1.71 -9.90
N ALA A 229 18.72 -0.91 -9.52
CA ALA A 229 19.45 -0.05 -10.46
C ALA A 229 20.18 -0.80 -11.57
N GLN A 230 20.68 -2.01 -11.27
CA GLN A 230 21.31 -2.87 -12.26
C GLN A 230 20.26 -3.55 -13.14
N GLU A 231 19.19 -4.07 -12.56
CA GLU A 231 18.15 -4.84 -13.27
C GLU A 231 17.24 -3.95 -14.14
N GLU A 232 16.76 -2.81 -13.62
CA GLU A 232 15.83 -1.98 -14.40
C GLU A 232 16.58 -1.09 -15.41
N ALA A 233 17.73 -0.51 -15.04
CA ALA A 233 18.38 0.57 -15.79
C ALA A 233 19.81 0.25 -16.28
N SER A 234 20.30 -0.97 -16.05
CA SER A 234 21.67 -1.38 -16.41
C SER A 234 22.76 -0.45 -15.86
N LEU A 235 22.59 0.11 -14.66
CA LEU A 235 23.57 1.03 -14.11
C LEU A 235 24.92 0.33 -13.87
N PRO A 236 26.03 0.81 -14.48
CA PRO A 236 27.35 0.25 -14.26
C PRO A 236 27.88 0.60 -12.86
N GLU A 237 28.81 -0.21 -12.38
CA GLU A 237 29.35 -0.15 -11.01
C GLU A 237 29.85 1.24 -10.60
N ASN A 238 30.48 1.98 -11.52
CA ASN A 238 30.94 3.35 -11.26
C ASN A 238 29.79 4.32 -10.95
N LEU A 239 28.62 4.15 -11.57
CA LEU A 239 27.43 4.97 -11.29
C LEU A 239 26.69 4.50 -10.04
N LEU A 240 26.67 3.20 -9.76
CA LEU A 240 26.10 2.67 -8.52
C LEU A 240 26.78 3.25 -7.28
N ASN A 241 28.09 3.51 -7.36
CA ASN A 241 28.87 4.13 -6.28
C ASN A 241 28.61 5.63 -6.11
N CYS A 242 27.91 6.25 -7.06
CA CYS A 242 27.48 7.65 -7.01
C CYS A 242 26.07 7.84 -6.46
N ILE A 243 25.30 6.76 -6.26
CA ILE A 243 23.96 6.85 -5.67
C ILE A 243 24.06 7.43 -4.26
N ARG A 244 23.26 8.47 -3.95
CA ARG A 244 23.22 9.13 -2.64
C ARG A 244 21.81 9.16 -2.07
N PRO A 245 21.61 8.87 -0.78
CA PRO A 245 20.30 9.03 -0.16
C PRO A 245 19.92 10.51 -0.14
N ALA A 246 18.68 10.81 -0.52
CA ALA A 246 18.10 12.15 -0.58
C ALA A 246 16.97 12.35 0.45
N GLY A 247 16.64 11.32 1.23
CA GLY A 247 15.60 11.34 2.25
C GLY A 247 14.63 10.17 2.09
N ASN A 248 13.40 10.38 2.52
CA ASN A 248 12.29 9.46 2.26
C ASN A 248 10.98 10.24 2.15
N VAL A 249 10.04 9.65 1.40
CA VAL A 249 8.64 10.05 1.42
C VAL A 249 7.83 8.91 2.04
N SER A 250 6.76 9.25 2.73
CA SER A 250 5.88 8.30 3.37
C SER A 250 4.43 8.77 3.27
N PHE A 251 3.57 7.84 2.88
CA PHE A 251 2.16 8.11 2.60
C PHE A 251 1.32 6.84 2.82
N VAL A 252 0.00 7.00 2.84
CA VAL A 252 -0.94 5.88 2.74
C VAL A 252 -1.68 6.03 1.43
N TYR A 253 -1.67 4.96 0.63
CA TYR A 253 -2.49 4.83 -0.56
C TYR A 253 -3.55 3.75 -0.31
N GLU A 254 -4.75 3.91 -0.86
CA GLU A 254 -5.78 2.88 -0.80
C GLU A 254 -6.38 2.67 -2.18
N ASP A 255 -6.62 1.41 -2.54
CA ASP A 255 -7.52 1.06 -3.62
C ASP A 255 -8.31 -0.22 -3.29
N GLU A 256 -9.04 -0.74 -4.27
CA GLU A 256 -9.81 -1.99 -4.17
C GLU A 256 -9.04 -3.19 -3.58
N ARG A 257 -7.71 -3.24 -3.75
CA ARG A 257 -6.85 -4.34 -3.28
C ARG A 257 -6.59 -4.29 -1.78
N GLY A 258 -6.57 -3.12 -1.18
CA GLY A 258 -6.19 -2.96 0.22
C GLY A 258 -5.65 -1.58 0.57
N ILE A 259 -5.11 -1.51 1.79
CA ILE A 259 -4.43 -0.32 2.32
C ILE A 259 -2.93 -0.50 2.11
N PHE A 260 -2.28 0.55 1.64
CA PHE A 260 -0.86 0.57 1.29
C PHE A 260 -0.13 1.69 2.04
N PRO A 261 0.22 1.47 3.32
CA PRO A 261 1.13 2.37 4.02
C PRO A 261 2.55 2.10 3.52
N GLU A 262 3.19 3.12 2.97
CA GLU A 262 4.45 2.97 2.27
C GLU A 262 5.44 4.06 2.67
N THR A 263 6.67 3.64 2.97
CA THR A 263 7.85 4.50 3.10
C THR A 263 8.77 4.21 1.93
N VAL A 264 9.01 5.20 1.09
CA VAL A 264 9.92 5.09 -0.04
C VAL A 264 11.20 5.84 0.29
N PHE A 265 12.32 5.12 0.38
CA PHE A 265 13.64 5.71 0.52
C PHE A 265 14.08 6.28 -0.82
N VAL A 266 14.34 7.59 -0.84
CA VAL A 266 14.62 8.34 -2.06
C VAL A 266 16.13 8.48 -2.21
N PHE A 267 16.62 8.19 -3.40
CA PHE A 267 17.99 8.38 -3.80
C PHE A 267 18.04 9.32 -5.00
N ASP A 268 19.06 10.17 -5.04
CA ASP A 268 19.33 11.03 -6.19
C ASP A 268 20.64 10.58 -6.84
N LEU A 269 20.66 10.60 -8.17
CA LEU A 269 21.83 10.24 -8.97
C LEU A 269 21.99 11.22 -10.13
N GLU A 270 23.05 12.03 -10.07
CA GLU A 270 23.46 12.83 -11.22
C GLU A 270 24.16 11.92 -12.24
N LEU A 271 23.64 11.92 -13.46
CA LEU A 271 24.09 11.08 -14.56
C LEU A 271 24.87 11.91 -15.59
N PRO A 272 25.90 11.31 -16.22
CA PRO A 272 26.57 11.93 -17.37
C PRO A 272 25.58 12.24 -18.49
N ALA A 273 25.81 13.31 -19.24
CA ALA A 273 24.90 13.75 -20.30
C ALA A 273 24.77 12.74 -21.45
N GLU A 274 25.81 11.94 -21.65
CA GLU A 274 25.92 10.87 -22.63
C GLU A 274 25.36 9.53 -22.14
N PHE A 275 25.06 9.39 -20.84
CA PHE A 275 24.53 8.16 -20.29
C PHE A 275 23.09 7.94 -20.78
N GLN A 276 22.83 6.71 -21.25
CA GLN A 276 21.50 6.24 -21.62
C GLN A 276 21.21 4.95 -20.86
N PRO A 277 20.17 4.89 -20.02
CA PRO A 277 19.77 3.65 -19.38
C PRO A 277 19.30 2.63 -20.42
N LEU A 278 19.54 1.37 -20.11
CA LEU A 278 19.10 0.24 -20.93
C LEU A 278 18.21 -0.66 -20.08
N CYS A 279 17.05 -1.03 -20.61
CA CYS A 279 16.20 -2.03 -19.99
C CYS A 279 16.95 -3.36 -19.95
N SER A 280 17.30 -3.87 -18.76
CA SER A 280 18.00 -5.15 -18.64
C SER A 280 17.05 -6.34 -18.51
N ASP A 281 15.85 -6.13 -17.96
CA ASP A 281 14.85 -7.16 -17.72
C ASP A 281 13.51 -6.83 -18.40
N ASP A 282 12.46 -7.59 -18.08
CA ASP A 282 11.11 -7.43 -18.62
C ASP A 282 10.23 -6.49 -17.78
N GLU A 283 10.82 -5.75 -16.83
CA GLU A 283 10.11 -4.83 -15.96
C GLU A 283 9.87 -3.45 -16.58
N VAL A 284 10.71 -3.08 -17.55
CA VAL A 284 10.79 -1.76 -18.17
C VAL A 284 10.72 -1.87 -19.69
N ASP A 285 9.77 -1.17 -20.32
CA ASP A 285 9.63 -1.17 -21.78
C ASP A 285 10.57 -0.17 -22.44
N GLU A 286 10.74 1.02 -21.84
CA GLU A 286 11.55 2.10 -22.41
C GLU A 286 11.84 3.21 -21.39
N PHE A 287 12.83 4.06 -21.71
CA PHE A 287 13.22 5.21 -20.90
C PHE A 287 13.02 6.53 -21.64
N TYR A 288 12.71 7.59 -20.88
CA TYR A 288 12.58 8.95 -21.38
C TYR A 288 13.38 9.92 -20.55
N LEU A 289 14.05 10.86 -21.22
CA LEU A 289 14.67 12.00 -20.56
C LEU A 289 13.75 13.22 -20.70
N MET A 290 13.10 13.62 -19.61
CA MET A 290 12.17 14.75 -19.59
C MET A 290 12.84 15.99 -19.03
N THR A 291 12.59 17.15 -19.62
CA THR A 291 12.87 18.44 -18.99
C THR A 291 11.99 18.64 -17.75
N VAL A 292 12.40 19.50 -16.83
CA VAL A 292 11.58 19.80 -15.63
C VAL A 292 10.15 20.27 -15.97
N PRO A 293 9.91 21.15 -16.96
CA PRO A 293 8.54 21.50 -17.36
C PRO A 293 7.70 20.30 -17.83
N GLU A 294 8.29 19.38 -18.60
CA GLU A 294 7.63 18.14 -19.02
C GLU A 294 7.32 17.24 -17.81
N LEU A 295 8.28 17.08 -16.90
CA LEU A 295 8.12 16.33 -15.65
C LEU A 295 6.99 16.88 -14.79
N LYS A 296 6.91 18.21 -14.61
CA LYS A 296 5.83 18.88 -13.86
C LYS A 296 4.46 18.56 -14.46
N ASN A 297 4.35 18.51 -15.78
CA ASN A 297 3.09 18.14 -16.45
C ASN A 297 2.78 16.65 -16.32
N ALA A 298 3.80 15.79 -16.45
CA ALA A 298 3.65 14.34 -16.37
C ALA A 298 3.22 13.87 -14.97
N VAL A 299 3.86 14.38 -13.91
CA VAL A 299 3.65 13.89 -12.53
C VAL A 299 2.23 14.10 -12.00
N VAL A 300 1.50 15.09 -12.51
CA VAL A 300 0.09 15.35 -12.14
C VAL A 300 -0.91 14.78 -13.15
N SER A 301 -0.43 13.96 -14.10
CA SER A 301 -1.28 13.31 -15.11
C SER A 301 -1.65 11.88 -14.69
N GLU A 302 -2.71 11.34 -15.27
CA GLU A 302 -3.12 9.95 -15.04
C GLU A 302 -2.15 8.94 -15.66
N GLU A 303 -1.22 9.36 -16.51
CA GLU A 303 -0.20 8.50 -17.14
C GLU A 303 0.96 8.17 -16.19
N PHE A 304 1.11 8.89 -15.09
CA PHE A 304 2.12 8.61 -14.07
C PHE A 304 1.60 7.58 -13.06
N LYS A 305 2.48 6.68 -12.62
CA LYS A 305 2.19 5.76 -11.52
C LYS A 305 2.00 6.57 -10.24
N ILE A 306 0.77 6.57 -9.75
CA ILE A 306 0.36 7.46 -8.66
C ILE A 306 1.25 7.35 -7.41
N THR A 307 1.60 6.13 -6.98
CA THR A 307 2.44 5.91 -5.78
C THR A 307 3.90 6.33 -5.95
N SER A 308 4.28 6.77 -7.14
CA SER A 308 5.63 7.23 -7.48
C SER A 308 5.69 8.75 -7.61
N CYS A 309 4.55 9.41 -7.83
CA CYS A 309 4.43 10.87 -7.83
C CYS A 309 5.01 11.54 -6.56
N PRO A 310 4.81 11.03 -5.32
CA PRO A 310 5.38 11.65 -4.12
C PRO A 310 6.89 11.86 -4.19
N THR A 311 7.64 10.90 -4.74
CA THR A 311 9.11 10.99 -4.85
C THR A 311 9.56 12.06 -5.84
N VAL A 312 8.81 12.25 -6.94
CA VAL A 312 9.06 13.29 -7.94
C VAL A 312 8.70 14.67 -7.38
N LEU A 313 7.60 14.78 -6.65
CA LEU A 313 7.19 16.04 -6.04
C LEU A 313 8.19 16.48 -4.95
N ASP A 314 8.65 15.55 -4.12
CA ASP A 314 9.76 15.77 -3.18
C ASP A 314 11.03 16.22 -3.90
N PHE A 315 11.40 15.58 -5.01
CA PHE A 315 12.53 16.00 -5.84
C PHE A 315 12.36 17.44 -6.35
N LEU A 316 11.19 17.79 -6.89
CA LEU A 316 10.92 19.14 -7.39
C LEU A 316 11.01 20.20 -6.28
N VAL A 317 10.61 19.87 -5.05
CA VAL A 317 10.77 20.76 -3.88
C VAL A 317 12.25 20.90 -3.51
N ARG A 318 12.97 19.78 -3.32
CA ARG A 318 14.39 19.79 -2.91
C ARG A 318 15.31 20.48 -3.93
N HIS A 319 14.96 20.43 -5.21
CA HIS A 319 15.69 21.09 -6.31
C HIS A 319 15.12 22.46 -6.71
N HIS A 320 14.23 23.05 -5.90
CA HIS A 320 13.72 24.42 -6.04
C HIS A 320 12.86 24.69 -7.29
N PHE A 321 12.22 23.66 -7.85
CA PHE A 321 11.27 23.77 -8.98
C PHE A 321 9.81 23.90 -8.54
N LEU A 322 9.56 23.79 -7.23
CA LEU A 322 8.33 24.15 -6.56
C LEU A 322 8.66 25.05 -5.36
N SER A 323 8.05 26.23 -5.32
CA SER A 323 8.26 27.25 -4.28
C SER A 323 7.02 27.41 -3.40
N PRO A 324 7.17 27.61 -2.08
CA PRO A 324 6.05 27.92 -1.19
C PRO A 324 5.35 29.25 -1.52
N ASP A 325 6.03 30.19 -2.19
CA ASP A 325 5.44 31.47 -2.59
C ASP A 325 4.54 31.35 -3.84
N GLU A 326 4.73 30.28 -4.63
CA GLU A 326 4.07 30.11 -5.93
C GLU A 326 3.01 29.01 -5.95
N GLU A 327 3.15 27.98 -5.10
CA GLU A 327 2.23 26.84 -5.07
C GLU A 327 1.28 26.89 -3.86
N PRO A 328 -0.02 27.15 -4.07
CA PRO A 328 -0.99 27.24 -2.97
C PRO A 328 -1.13 25.97 -2.13
N ASN A 329 -0.89 24.79 -2.71
CA ASN A 329 -1.00 23.51 -2.01
C ASN A 329 0.35 23.03 -1.42
N TYR A 330 1.38 23.90 -1.32
CA TYR A 330 2.72 23.50 -0.88
C TYR A 330 2.74 22.82 0.49
N CYS A 331 2.10 23.41 1.51
CA CYS A 331 2.05 22.80 2.84
C CYS A 331 1.29 21.47 2.82
N GLN A 332 0.17 21.40 2.10
CA GLN A 332 -0.59 20.16 1.93
C GLN A 332 0.28 19.07 1.27
N LEU A 333 1.07 19.42 0.25
CA LEU A 333 2.02 18.53 -0.39
C LEU A 333 3.00 17.97 0.65
N MET A 334 3.67 18.83 1.42
CA MET A 334 4.67 18.41 2.40
C MET A 334 4.07 17.50 3.48
N ASP A 335 2.90 17.85 4.01
CA ASP A 335 2.19 17.05 5.01
C ASP A 335 1.78 15.68 4.46
N THR A 336 1.38 15.64 3.19
CA THR A 336 0.93 14.41 2.50
C THR A 336 2.08 13.44 2.24
N VAL A 337 3.23 13.94 1.75
CA VAL A 337 4.35 13.09 1.32
C VAL A 337 5.33 12.77 2.44
N HIS A 338 5.22 13.42 3.61
CA HIS A 338 6.00 13.10 4.81
C HIS A 338 5.11 12.69 5.98
N MET A 339 4.03 11.96 5.70
CA MET A 339 3.16 11.43 6.72
C MET A 339 4.00 10.61 7.72
N PRO A 340 3.89 10.80 9.04
CA PRO A 340 4.78 10.19 10.04
C PRO A 340 4.45 8.71 10.28
N LEU A 341 4.46 7.89 9.22
CA LEU A 341 3.91 6.56 9.17
C LEU A 341 4.49 5.61 10.23
N HIS A 342 5.76 5.74 10.56
CA HIS A 342 6.39 4.91 11.59
C HIS A 342 5.84 5.18 13.00
N ASN A 343 5.30 6.38 13.24
CA ASN A 343 4.57 6.71 14.46
C ASN A 343 3.05 6.58 14.28
N PHE A 344 2.60 6.36 13.03
CA PHE A 344 1.21 6.30 12.63
C PHE A 344 0.74 4.86 12.40
N TYR A 345 0.43 4.20 13.50
CA TYR A 345 -0.88 3.59 13.68
C TYR A 345 -1.51 4.36 14.83
N PRO A 346 -2.85 4.50 14.98
CA PRO A 346 -3.37 5.09 16.20
C PRO A 346 -2.75 4.29 17.34
N SER A 347 -1.85 4.95 18.07
CA SER A 347 -1.37 4.43 19.32
C SER A 347 -2.63 4.42 20.15
N ALA A 348 -3.32 3.28 20.19
CA ALA A 348 -4.20 3.00 21.29
C ALA A 348 -3.32 3.30 22.49
N ILE A 349 -3.66 4.40 23.16
CA ILE A 349 -3.04 4.81 24.41
C ILE A 349 -3.13 3.55 25.26
N VAL A 350 -2.03 2.81 25.35
CA VAL A 350 -1.84 1.83 26.40
C VAL A 350 -1.88 2.70 27.64
N PRO A 351 -2.85 2.52 28.56
CA PRO A 351 -2.74 3.17 29.85
C PRO A 351 -1.38 2.76 30.38
N THR A 352 -0.49 3.72 30.58
CA THR A 352 0.83 3.51 31.13
C THR A 352 0.68 2.81 32.48
N GLY A 353 0.85 1.49 32.47
CA GLY A 353 1.16 0.70 33.65
C GLY A 353 2.68 0.64 33.74
N ASP A 354 3.24 1.61 34.46
CA ASP A 354 4.55 1.67 35.09
C ASP A 354 5.77 1.06 34.36
N GLY A 355 6.63 1.96 33.86
CA GLY A 355 8.09 1.80 33.97
C GLY A 355 8.89 2.02 32.67
N PRO A 356 9.79 3.02 32.61
CA PRO A 356 10.78 3.13 31.55
C PRO A 356 12.02 2.29 31.89
N HIS A 357 12.32 1.26 31.11
CA HIS A 357 13.67 0.71 31.05
C HIS A 357 14.47 1.45 29.96
N PHE A 358 15.20 2.48 30.39
CA PHE A 358 16.27 3.06 29.58
C PHE A 358 17.40 2.02 29.46
N TYR A 359 17.72 1.63 28.23
CA TYR A 359 19.00 1.01 27.92
C TYR A 359 20.09 2.08 28.00
N ASN A 360 20.86 2.08 29.09
CA ASN A 360 22.18 2.71 29.11
C ASN A 360 23.17 1.74 28.44
N ASN A 361 23.66 2.12 27.27
CA ASN A 361 24.93 1.62 26.74
C ASN A 361 25.80 2.83 26.40
N SER A 362 26.66 3.22 27.34
CA SER A 362 27.83 4.03 27.08
C SER A 362 29.05 3.27 27.57
N SER A 363 29.82 2.78 26.60
CA SER A 363 31.21 2.38 26.79
C SER A 363 32.05 3.62 27.09
N SER A 364 32.95 3.55 28.09
CA SER A 364 34.33 4.11 28.10
C SER A 364 34.90 4.05 29.53
N ILE A 365 35.75 3.06 29.82
CA ILE A 365 37.21 3.15 30.09
C ILE A 365 37.73 1.72 30.20
#